data_AF-A0A1Y3MR42-F1
#
_entry.id   AF-A0A1Y3MR42-F1
#
_cell.length_a   1.000
_cell.length_b   1.000
_cell.length_c   1.000
_cell.angle_alpha   90.00
_cell.angle_beta   90.00
_cell.angle_gamma   90.00
#
_symmetry.space_group_name_H-M   'P 1'
#
loop_
_entity.id
_entity.type
_entity.pdbx_description
1 polymer ?
#
loop_
_entity_poly.entity_id
_entity_poly.type
_entity_poly.pdbx_seq_one_letter_code
_entity_poly.pdbx_strand_id
1 'polypeptide(L)'
;MKLSKIEGLLFLPICILTKPTQLTQPNDIDIYFPYVHLSKVNPFNYDRITDFVVFGDSYSLVGTNFTDMTYTGKNRSHGKNWPLQLIDLHPMDMWNFAESGSTVDMSIICREPHDFKIQCNNFNEWGKNGLFTIWIGSNDIRSMNRTIPNKEEIYDKIMDEMFKTVDGLYHVDVDYMNRLFSKNIKTFAETHSDANIFLYDIHRRFNEIINHCTFYKFKDCRRDWRNFKKDSVKLFFWADFSHSTYRANGFFSNDINNFLTSISN
;
A
#
# COMPACT_ATOMS: atom_id res chain seq x y z
N MET A 1 5.53 26.56 -4.81
CA MET A 1 5.24 25.65 -5.93
C MET A 1 3.75 25.35 -5.92
N LYS A 2 2.97 25.82 -6.92
CA LYS A 2 1.55 25.48 -7.04
C LYS A 2 1.49 24.09 -7.67
N LEU A 3 1.09 23.08 -6.91
CA LEU A 3 0.79 21.76 -7.47
C LEU A 3 -0.31 21.95 -8.52
N SER A 4 0.02 21.70 -9.78
CA SER A 4 -0.99 21.56 -10.83
C SER A 4 -1.86 20.34 -10.51
N LYS A 5 -3.15 20.45 -10.88
CA LYS A 5 -4.25 19.48 -10.74
C LYS A 5 -3.81 18.01 -10.60
N ILE A 6 -3.88 17.44 -9.40
CA ILE A 6 -3.71 15.99 -9.17
C ILE A 6 -5.00 15.30 -9.59
N GLU A 7 -4.97 14.47 -10.64
CA GLU A 7 -6.18 13.80 -11.13
C GLU A 7 -6.62 12.61 -10.26
N GLY A 8 -5.68 11.95 -9.55
CA GLY A 8 -5.99 10.88 -8.61
C GLY A 8 -4.89 10.63 -7.58
N LEU A 9 -5.25 10.50 -6.31
CA LEU A 9 -4.39 10.08 -5.22
C LEU A 9 -5.01 8.84 -4.55
N LEU A 10 -4.34 7.69 -4.68
CA LEU A 10 -4.77 6.41 -4.15
C LEU A 10 -3.88 6.00 -2.96
N PHE A 11 -4.49 5.87 -1.80
CA PHE A 11 -3.82 5.42 -0.60
C PHE A 11 -4.08 3.92 -0.35
N LEU A 12 -3.00 3.18 -0.09
CA LEU A 12 -3.01 1.75 0.21
C LEU A 12 -2.63 1.59 1.71
N PRO A 13 -3.60 1.61 2.65
CA PRO A 13 -3.37 1.41 4.08
C PRO A 13 -2.53 0.17 4.40
N ILE A 14 -1.98 0.15 5.61
CA ILE A 14 -0.93 -0.76 6.03
C ILE A 14 -1.42 -2.22 6.08
N CYS A 15 -0.58 -3.13 5.58
CA CYS A 15 -0.65 -4.55 5.93
C CYS A 15 0.54 -4.94 6.81
N ILE A 16 0.25 -5.41 8.03
CA ILE A 16 1.17 -6.24 8.80
C ILE A 16 0.43 -7.47 9.26
N LEU A 17 0.81 -8.60 8.70
CA LEU A 17 0.42 -9.89 9.23
C LEU A 17 1.63 -10.47 9.95
N THR A 18 1.65 -10.30 11.27
CA THR A 18 2.26 -11.33 12.12
C THR A 18 1.37 -12.56 12.08
N LYS A 19 1.96 -13.75 12.23
CA LYS A 19 1.26 -15.05 12.11
C LYS A 19 -0.10 -15.02 12.82
N PRO A 20 -1.19 -15.51 12.20
CA PRO A 20 -2.51 -15.49 12.83
C PRO A 20 -2.52 -16.41 14.05
N THR A 21 -2.55 -15.83 15.24
CA THR A 21 -3.27 -16.41 16.37
C THR A 21 -4.75 -16.24 16.10
N GLN A 22 -5.52 -17.33 16.29
CA GLN A 22 -6.93 -17.46 15.94
C GLN A 22 -7.75 -16.22 16.30
N LEU A 23 -8.24 -15.49 15.30
CA LEU A 23 -9.31 -14.50 15.47
C LEU A 23 -10.64 -15.19 15.18
N THR A 24 -11.55 -15.10 16.15
CA THR A 24 -12.95 -15.52 16.03
C THR A 24 -13.66 -14.68 14.99
N GLN A 25 -14.44 -15.34 14.12
CA GLN A 25 -15.12 -14.70 13.00
C GLN A 25 -16.21 -13.72 13.46
N PRO A 26 -16.35 -12.55 12.80
CA PRO A 26 -17.63 -11.86 12.73
C PRO A 26 -18.45 -12.48 11.59
N ASN A 27 -19.58 -13.06 11.96
CA ASN A 27 -20.69 -13.31 11.04
C ASN A 27 -21.28 -11.96 10.65
N ASP A 28 -21.12 -11.58 9.38
CA ASP A 28 -22.11 -10.87 8.55
C ASP A 28 -21.45 -10.53 7.20
N ILE A 29 -21.82 -11.30 6.17
CA ILE A 29 -21.37 -11.09 4.80
C ILE A 29 -22.29 -10.03 4.19
N ASP A 30 -21.81 -8.80 4.19
CA ASP A 30 -22.28 -7.76 3.30
C ASP A 30 -21.12 -7.39 2.36
N ILE A 31 -21.32 -7.61 1.05
CA ILE A 31 -20.32 -7.46 0.00
C ILE A 31 -20.04 -5.96 -0.19
N TYR A 32 -19.19 -5.39 0.66
CA TYR A 32 -18.70 -4.02 0.49
C TYR A 32 -17.26 -4.06 -0.05
N PHE A 33 -17.11 -3.58 -1.28
CA PHE A 33 -15.84 -3.35 -1.95
C PHE A 33 -14.82 -2.66 -1.02
N PRO A 34 -13.52 -2.98 -1.11
CA PRO A 34 -12.47 -2.39 -0.27
C PRO A 34 -12.14 -0.94 -0.64
N TYR A 35 -13.05 -0.22 -1.30
CA TYR A 35 -12.80 1.10 -1.86
C TYR A 35 -13.70 2.16 -1.23
N VAL A 36 -13.11 3.34 -0.99
CA VAL A 36 -13.87 4.54 -0.66
C VAL A 36 -13.44 5.66 -1.62
N HIS A 37 -14.38 6.17 -2.40
CA HIS A 37 -14.22 7.37 -3.21
C HIS A 37 -14.63 8.59 -2.38
N LEU A 38 -13.72 9.56 -2.21
CA LEU A 38 -13.91 10.68 -1.27
C LEU A 38 -14.01 12.05 -1.95
N SER A 39 -13.88 12.12 -3.28
CA SER A 39 -13.80 13.40 -3.98
C SER A 39 -15.15 13.99 -4.37
N LYS A 40 -15.19 15.33 -4.47
CA LYS A 40 -16.38 16.14 -4.82
C LYS A 40 -16.23 16.88 -6.15
N VAL A 41 -15.13 16.70 -6.88
CA VAL A 41 -14.76 17.50 -8.08
C VAL A 41 -14.92 16.71 -9.37
N ASN A 42 -14.61 17.39 -10.50
CA ASN A 42 -14.62 16.93 -11.90
C ASN A 42 -14.61 15.41 -12.10
N PRO A 43 -15.38 14.90 -13.08
CA PRO A 43 -15.41 13.46 -13.37
C PRO A 43 -13.99 12.92 -13.49
N PHE A 44 -13.66 11.98 -12.60
CA PHE A 44 -12.44 11.19 -12.71
C PHE A 44 -12.48 10.45 -14.04
N ASN A 45 -11.38 10.49 -14.78
CA ASN A 45 -11.28 9.81 -16.06
C ASN A 45 -9.97 9.04 -16.07
N TYR A 46 -10.08 7.72 -15.89
CA TYR A 46 -8.91 6.86 -15.76
C TYR A 46 -8.08 6.85 -17.04
N ASP A 47 -8.73 6.90 -18.21
CA ASP A 47 -8.07 6.91 -19.53
C ASP A 47 -7.27 8.18 -19.82
N ARG A 48 -7.43 9.23 -19.00
CA ARG A 48 -6.62 10.46 -19.08
C ARG A 48 -5.35 10.39 -18.26
N ILE A 49 -5.22 9.43 -17.36
CA ILE A 49 -4.04 9.26 -16.52
C ILE A 49 -2.89 8.74 -17.39
N THR A 50 -1.83 9.55 -17.49
CA THR A 50 -0.63 9.20 -18.27
C THR A 50 0.52 8.80 -17.36
N ASP A 51 0.55 9.33 -16.14
CA ASP A 51 1.65 9.14 -15.20
C ASP A 51 1.19 8.31 -13.99
N PHE A 52 1.98 7.32 -13.61
CA PHE A 52 1.75 6.50 -12.44
C PHE A 52 2.91 6.64 -11.44
N VAL A 53 2.70 7.46 -10.41
CA VAL A 53 3.73 7.76 -9.41
C VAL A 53 3.53 6.86 -8.18
N VAL A 54 4.58 6.15 -7.78
CA VAL A 54 4.52 5.14 -6.72
C VAL A 54 5.51 5.46 -5.62
N PHE A 55 5.00 5.62 -4.41
CA PHE A 55 5.79 5.69 -3.18
C PHE A 55 5.46 4.49 -2.30
N GLY A 56 6.43 4.05 -1.51
CA GLY A 56 6.17 2.98 -0.58
C GLY A 56 7.39 2.19 -0.15
N ASP A 57 7.14 0.93 0.19
CA ASP A 57 8.17 0.05 0.71
C ASP A 57 8.48 -1.16 -0.21
N SER A 58 8.96 -2.26 0.37
CA SER A 58 9.29 -3.50 -0.34
C SER A 58 8.10 -4.18 -1.03
N TYR A 59 6.85 -3.82 -0.71
CA TYR A 59 5.67 -4.27 -1.46
C TYR A 59 5.57 -3.59 -2.84
N SER A 60 6.07 -2.36 -2.96
CA SER A 60 5.99 -1.56 -4.18
C SER A 60 7.32 -1.45 -4.93
N LEU A 61 8.45 -1.75 -4.30
CA LEU A 61 9.80 -1.72 -4.91
C LEU A 61 9.88 -2.55 -6.20
N VAL A 62 10.48 -1.98 -7.25
CA VAL A 62 10.73 -2.64 -8.55
C VAL A 62 12.19 -2.67 -8.99
N GLY A 63 13.11 -2.22 -8.13
CA GLY A 63 14.53 -2.07 -8.49
C GLY A 63 14.75 -0.90 -9.46
N THR A 64 14.25 0.28 -9.10
CA THR A 64 14.35 1.51 -9.89
C THR A 64 15.79 2.02 -9.93
N ASN A 65 16.25 2.42 -11.11
CA ASN A 65 17.42 3.26 -11.30
C ASN A 65 16.97 4.73 -11.26
N PHE A 66 17.30 5.44 -10.18
CA PHE A 66 16.86 6.83 -10.00
C PHE A 66 17.51 7.85 -10.95
N THR A 67 18.50 7.45 -11.75
CA THR A 67 19.11 8.33 -12.75
C THR A 67 18.27 8.45 -14.02
N ASP A 68 17.68 7.34 -14.47
CA ASP A 68 16.94 7.27 -15.75
C ASP A 68 15.52 6.72 -15.60
N MET A 69 15.10 6.43 -14.35
CA MET A 69 13.81 5.86 -13.97
C MET A 69 13.50 4.49 -14.63
N THR A 70 14.52 3.81 -15.17
CA THR A 70 14.37 2.43 -15.62
C THR A 70 14.24 1.48 -14.43
N TYR A 71 13.61 0.33 -14.64
CA TYR A 71 13.36 -0.65 -13.57
C TYR A 71 13.80 -2.04 -13.99
N THR A 72 14.51 -2.73 -13.10
CA THR A 72 14.98 -4.11 -13.36
C THR A 72 13.87 -5.15 -13.14
N GLY A 73 12.74 -4.75 -12.57
CA GLY A 73 11.67 -5.65 -12.11
C GLY A 73 12.04 -6.47 -10.87
N LYS A 74 13.17 -6.19 -10.21
CA LYS A 74 13.64 -6.95 -9.05
C LYS A 74 12.82 -6.58 -7.82
N ASN A 75 12.11 -7.55 -7.27
CA ASN A 75 11.28 -7.40 -6.09
C ASN A 75 11.20 -8.74 -5.31
N ARG A 76 10.39 -8.78 -4.24
CA ARG A 76 10.24 -9.96 -3.36
C ARG A 76 9.05 -10.87 -3.69
N SER A 77 8.28 -10.55 -4.72
CA SER A 77 7.08 -11.29 -5.11
C SER A 77 7.35 -12.52 -5.98
N HIS A 78 8.60 -12.73 -6.42
CA HIS A 78 8.99 -13.76 -7.40
C HIS A 78 8.26 -13.66 -8.74
N GLY A 79 7.98 -12.42 -9.18
CA GLY A 79 7.38 -12.06 -10.46
C GLY A 79 7.14 -10.54 -10.51
N LYS A 80 6.25 -10.05 -11.37
CA LYS A 80 5.81 -8.64 -11.33
C LYS A 80 5.01 -8.41 -10.04
N ASN A 81 5.34 -7.38 -9.25
CA ASN A 81 4.51 -6.96 -8.12
C ASN A 81 3.36 -6.07 -8.60
N TRP A 82 2.57 -5.53 -7.67
CA TRP A 82 1.32 -4.84 -8.00
C TRP A 82 1.48 -3.59 -8.90
N PRO A 83 2.53 -2.74 -8.81
CA PRO A 83 2.66 -1.59 -9.70
C PRO A 83 2.95 -2.03 -11.14
N LEU A 84 3.86 -3.00 -11.30
CA LEU A 84 4.21 -3.55 -12.62
C LEU A 84 3.03 -4.27 -13.27
N GLN A 85 2.16 -4.90 -12.49
CA GLN A 85 0.95 -5.52 -13.01
C GLN A 85 -0.15 -4.50 -13.30
N LEU A 86 -0.21 -3.37 -12.58
CA LEU A 86 -1.19 -2.32 -12.87
C LEU A 86 -0.91 -1.65 -14.22
N ILE A 87 0.36 -1.36 -14.53
CA ILE A 87 0.74 -0.78 -15.84
C ILE A 87 0.57 -1.76 -17.00
N ASP A 88 0.56 -3.08 -16.75
CA ASP A 88 0.19 -4.08 -17.77
C ASP A 88 -1.33 -4.03 -18.09
N LEU A 89 -2.17 -3.66 -17.11
CA LEU A 89 -3.62 -3.56 -17.26
C LEU A 89 -4.04 -2.22 -17.87
N HIS A 90 -3.35 -1.15 -17.52
CA HIS A 90 -3.59 0.20 -18.01
C HIS A 90 -2.24 0.90 -18.26
N PRO A 91 -1.76 0.94 -19.53
CA PRO A 91 -0.45 1.48 -19.86
C PRO A 91 -0.29 2.95 -19.41
N MET A 92 0.69 3.20 -18.55
CA MET A 92 1.07 4.52 -18.02
C MET A 92 2.60 4.60 -17.89
N ASP A 93 3.15 5.81 -17.94
CA ASP A 93 4.54 6.06 -17.60
C ASP A 93 4.71 5.97 -16.07
N MET A 94 5.46 4.96 -15.60
CA MET A 94 5.60 4.68 -14.17
C MET A 94 6.84 5.34 -13.57
N TRP A 95 6.63 6.09 -12.49
CA TRP A 95 7.65 6.76 -11.69
C TRP A 95 7.68 6.13 -10.29
N ASN A 96 8.48 5.08 -10.09
CA ASN A 96 8.46 4.31 -8.84
C ASN A 96 9.63 4.66 -7.90
N PHE A 97 9.29 5.36 -6.82
CA PHE A 97 10.18 5.79 -5.75
C PHE A 97 10.17 4.86 -4.53
N ALA A 98 9.43 3.76 -4.56
CA ALA A 98 9.32 2.87 -3.42
C ALA A 98 10.65 2.16 -3.12
N GLU A 99 11.02 2.13 -1.83
CA GLU A 99 12.29 1.60 -1.37
C GLU A 99 12.11 0.50 -0.31
N SER A 100 12.84 -0.61 -0.45
CA SER A 100 12.68 -1.73 0.46
C SER A 100 13.09 -1.35 1.87
N GLY A 101 12.12 -1.42 2.79
CA GLY A 101 12.37 -1.18 4.20
C GLY A 101 11.99 0.21 4.66
N SER A 102 11.49 1.06 3.75
CA SER A 102 11.12 2.42 4.10
C SER A 102 10.04 2.51 5.16
N THR A 103 10.31 3.40 6.11
CA THR A 103 9.38 3.89 7.12
C THR A 103 8.75 5.18 6.66
N VAL A 104 7.72 5.64 7.37
CA VAL A 104 7.12 6.96 7.12
C VAL A 104 8.14 8.06 7.40
N ASP A 105 8.91 7.92 8.47
CA ASP A 105 9.91 8.88 8.90
C ASP A 105 11.02 8.21 9.72
N MET A 106 12.27 8.37 9.30
CA MET A 106 13.45 7.83 9.99
C MET A 106 13.80 8.55 11.29
N SER A 107 13.43 9.83 11.43
CA SER A 107 13.66 10.60 12.68
C SER A 107 12.86 10.03 13.85
N ILE A 108 11.78 9.33 13.51
CA ILE A 108 10.90 8.65 14.43
C ILE A 108 11.36 7.20 14.64
N ILE A 109 11.43 6.43 13.55
CA ILE A 109 11.83 5.03 13.56
C ILE A 109 13.13 4.94 12.79
N CYS A 110 14.25 4.96 13.52
CA CYS A 110 15.56 4.88 12.92
C CYS A 110 15.70 3.61 12.07
N ARG A 111 15.69 3.80 10.75
CA ARG A 111 15.83 2.75 9.75
C ARG A 111 16.46 3.32 8.48
N GLU A 112 17.71 3.73 8.62
CA GLU A 112 18.55 4.18 7.51
C GLU A 112 18.61 3.14 6.37
N PRO A 113 18.75 3.56 5.10
CA PRO A 113 18.89 4.95 4.63
C PRO A 113 17.64 5.61 4.01
N HIS A 114 16.47 4.97 4.01
CA HIS A 114 15.37 5.40 3.12
C HIS A 114 14.03 5.49 3.85
N ASP A 115 13.42 6.66 3.90
CA ASP A 115 12.01 6.87 4.31
C ASP A 115 11.18 7.54 3.21
N PHE A 116 9.89 7.67 3.46
CA PHE A 116 8.97 8.38 2.58
C PHE A 116 9.38 9.83 2.30
N LYS A 117 9.95 10.54 3.28
CA LYS A 117 10.39 11.94 3.11
C LYS A 117 11.48 12.02 2.04
N ILE A 118 12.44 11.10 2.04
CA ILE A 118 13.47 11.00 1.00
C ILE A 118 12.86 10.67 -0.37
N GLN A 119 11.91 9.74 -0.43
CA GLN A 119 11.23 9.40 -1.69
C GLN A 119 10.52 10.62 -2.28
N CYS A 120 9.82 11.41 -1.45
CA CYS A 120 9.18 12.66 -1.85
C CYS A 120 10.19 13.74 -2.28
N ASN A 121 11.37 13.81 -1.65
CA ASN A 121 12.42 14.75 -2.05
C ASN A 121 13.09 14.38 -3.38
N ASN A 122 13.12 13.09 -3.72
CA ASN A 122 13.62 12.61 -5.01
C ASN A 122 12.59 12.81 -6.14
N PHE A 123 11.34 13.11 -5.80
CA PHE A 123 10.29 13.41 -6.77
C PHE A 123 10.37 14.86 -7.21
N ASN A 124 10.81 15.07 -8.45
CA ASN A 124 11.08 16.42 -8.97
C ASN A 124 9.96 16.96 -9.86
N GLU A 125 9.44 16.15 -10.81
CA GLU A 125 8.40 16.56 -11.75
C GLU A 125 7.55 15.36 -12.19
N TRP A 126 6.34 15.64 -12.67
CA TRP A 126 5.41 14.68 -13.28
C TRP A 126 4.60 15.38 -14.36
N GLY A 127 3.89 14.61 -15.20
CA GLY A 127 2.98 15.15 -16.21
C GLY A 127 1.77 15.87 -15.62
N LYS A 128 0.77 16.15 -16.46
CA LYS A 128 -0.44 16.88 -16.02
C LYS A 128 -1.48 15.96 -15.37
N ASN A 129 -1.45 14.67 -15.68
CA ASN A 129 -2.51 13.70 -15.36
C ASN A 129 -1.90 12.45 -14.73
N GLY A 130 -2.02 12.33 -13.42
CA GLY A 130 -1.17 11.46 -12.64
C GLY A 130 -1.96 10.76 -11.56
N LEU A 131 -1.73 9.46 -11.46
CA LEU A 131 -2.17 8.62 -10.37
C LEU A 131 -1.01 8.48 -9.38
N PHE A 132 -1.17 9.09 -8.22
CA PHE A 132 -0.22 8.98 -7.12
C PHE A 132 -0.64 7.85 -6.19
N THR A 133 0.30 6.98 -5.85
CA THR A 133 0.06 5.87 -4.93
C THR A 133 1.05 5.83 -3.79
N ILE A 134 0.55 5.52 -2.60
CA ILE A 134 1.35 5.43 -1.39
C ILE A 134 1.00 4.12 -0.68
N TRP A 135 1.98 3.22 -0.56
CA TRP A 135 1.90 1.99 0.26
C TRP A 135 3.10 1.92 1.20
N ILE A 136 2.92 2.37 2.44
CA ILE A 136 3.99 2.40 3.44
C ILE A 136 3.44 2.12 4.84
N GLY A 137 4.31 1.92 5.82
CA GLY A 137 3.97 1.74 7.23
C GLY A 137 4.21 0.32 7.77
N SER A 138 4.44 -0.66 6.87
CA SER A 138 4.69 -2.06 7.29
C SER A 138 6.00 -2.18 8.10
N ASN A 139 6.99 -1.38 7.73
CA ASN A 139 8.31 -1.34 8.34
C ASN A 139 8.33 -0.61 9.66
N ASP A 140 7.46 0.37 9.84
CA ASP A 140 7.32 1.18 11.04
C ASP A 140 6.94 0.27 12.20
N ILE A 141 5.77 -0.35 12.13
CA ILE A 141 5.29 -1.28 13.16
C ILE A 141 6.22 -2.50 13.30
N ARG A 142 6.84 -3.00 12.23
CA ARG A 142 7.84 -4.08 12.36
C ARG A 142 9.03 -3.65 13.23
N SER A 143 9.51 -2.42 13.03
CA SER A 143 10.67 -1.89 13.76
C SER A 143 10.29 -1.58 15.19
N MET A 144 9.13 -0.94 15.42
CA MET A 144 8.61 -0.68 16.75
C MET A 144 8.48 -1.95 17.59
N ASN A 145 7.99 -3.04 16.99
CA ASN A 145 7.87 -4.33 17.66
C ASN A 145 9.21 -4.96 18.08
N ARG A 146 10.34 -4.52 17.50
CA ARG A 146 11.68 -5.08 17.75
C ARG A 146 12.53 -4.27 18.72
N THR A 147 12.44 -2.95 18.70
CA THR A 147 13.47 -2.08 19.27
C THR A 147 13.08 -1.38 20.57
N ILE A 148 11.81 -1.42 20.99
CA ILE A 148 11.33 -0.54 22.07
C ILE A 148 10.76 -1.37 23.23
N PRO A 149 11.47 -1.45 24.37
CA PRO A 149 10.88 -1.79 25.67
C PRO A 149 10.03 -0.60 26.16
N ASN A 150 8.87 -0.83 26.79
CA ASN A 150 7.90 0.21 27.17
C ASN A 150 7.47 1.09 26.00
N LYS A 151 6.70 0.44 25.13
CA LYS A 151 6.33 0.91 23.80
C LYS A 151 5.50 2.20 23.81
N GLU A 152 4.84 2.50 24.92
CA GLU A 152 3.89 3.60 25.10
C GLU A 152 4.50 4.99 24.82
N GLU A 153 5.71 5.31 25.30
CA GLU A 153 6.28 6.68 25.22
C GLU A 153 6.88 7.04 23.85
N ILE A 154 7.27 6.04 23.05
CA ILE A 154 7.81 6.29 21.69
C ILE A 154 6.68 6.35 20.67
N TYR A 155 5.62 5.55 20.83
CA TYR A 155 4.43 5.64 19.98
C TYR A 155 3.88 7.07 19.94
N ASP A 156 3.86 7.77 21.07
CA ASP A 156 3.41 9.17 21.13
C ASP A 156 4.26 10.12 20.27
N LYS A 157 5.57 9.92 20.14
CA LYS A 157 6.44 10.74 19.26
C LYS A 157 6.34 10.39 17.78
N ILE A 158 6.11 9.10 17.48
CA ILE A 158 5.86 8.60 16.12
C ILE A 158 4.54 9.14 15.61
N MET A 159 3.55 9.11 16.49
CA MET A 159 2.23 9.59 16.21
C MET A 159 2.18 11.11 16.26
N ASP A 160 2.88 11.82 17.14
CA ASP A 160 2.94 13.30 17.14
C ASP A 160 3.53 13.88 15.83
N GLU A 161 4.39 13.12 15.12
CA GLU A 161 4.92 13.45 13.78
C GLU A 161 4.11 12.84 12.62
N MET A 162 3.71 11.55 12.70
CA MET A 162 2.77 10.96 11.73
C MET A 162 1.49 11.77 11.70
N PHE A 163 1.17 12.41 12.83
CA PHE A 163 0.01 13.24 13.06
C PHE A 163 -0.02 13.79 14.53
N LYS A 164 0.26 15.07 14.79
CA LYS A 164 -0.44 16.27 14.26
C LYS A 164 -1.87 16.05 13.71
N THR A 165 -2.43 14.85 13.80
CA THR A 165 -3.82 14.39 13.68
C THR A 165 -4.02 12.93 14.23
N VAL A 166 -4.03 12.78 15.56
CA VAL A 166 -4.87 11.83 16.36
C VAL A 166 -4.38 10.39 16.68
N ASP A 167 -4.83 9.96 17.87
CA ASP A 167 -4.27 9.12 18.96
C ASP A 167 -5.15 7.92 19.37
N GLY A 168 -4.53 6.88 19.97
CA GLY A 168 -5.13 5.70 20.59
C GLY A 168 -4.78 4.26 20.09
N LEU A 169 -3.87 3.57 20.80
CA LEU A 169 -4.07 2.21 21.40
C LEU A 169 -3.21 1.03 20.90
N TYR A 170 -3.08 0.05 21.82
CA TYR A 170 -2.46 -1.28 21.66
C TYR A 170 -3.50 -2.43 21.72
N HIS A 171 -3.12 -3.60 21.16
CA HIS A 171 -3.94 -4.67 20.51
C HIS A 171 -4.43 -4.35 19.10
N VAL A 172 -3.88 -3.28 18.58
CA VAL A 172 -4.66 -2.31 17.85
C VAL A 172 -3.87 -1.80 16.64
N ASP A 173 -2.56 -2.04 16.54
CA ASP A 173 -1.65 -1.46 15.53
C ASP A 173 -2.20 -1.39 14.09
N VAL A 174 -2.57 -2.50 13.44
CA VAL A 174 -3.01 -2.42 12.03
C VAL A 174 -4.42 -1.84 11.89
N ASP A 175 -5.40 -2.39 12.62
CA ASP A 175 -6.79 -1.94 12.49
C ASP A 175 -6.97 -0.48 12.92
N TYR A 176 -6.21 -0.02 13.90
CA TYR A 176 -6.24 1.35 14.33
C TYR A 176 -5.44 2.29 13.46
N MET A 177 -4.25 1.88 12.99
CA MET A 177 -3.56 2.65 11.95
C MET A 177 -4.46 2.80 10.73
N ASN A 178 -5.19 1.75 10.33
CA ASN A 178 -6.16 1.82 9.25
C ASN A 178 -7.36 2.72 9.58
N ARG A 179 -7.91 2.68 10.80
CA ARG A 179 -8.97 3.61 11.24
C ARG A 179 -8.52 5.07 11.22
N LEU A 180 -7.33 5.36 11.75
CA LEU A 180 -6.74 6.70 11.73
C LEU A 180 -6.48 7.17 10.31
N PHE A 181 -5.81 6.36 9.51
CA PHE A 181 -5.50 6.67 8.13
C PHE A 181 -6.78 6.96 7.33
N SER A 182 -7.82 6.14 7.53
CA SER A 182 -9.15 6.37 6.95
C SER A 182 -9.78 7.69 7.41
N LYS A 183 -9.67 8.03 8.69
CA LYS A 183 -10.15 9.31 9.24
C LYS A 183 -9.43 10.49 8.60
N ASN A 184 -8.10 10.40 8.48
CA ASN A 184 -7.25 11.52 8.12
C ASN A 184 -7.28 11.78 6.62
N ILE A 185 -7.41 10.74 5.80
CA ILE A 185 -7.66 10.87 4.36
C ILE A 185 -8.99 11.55 4.08
N LYS A 186 -10.04 11.30 4.89
CA LYS A 186 -11.32 12.01 4.77
C LYS A 186 -11.14 13.52 5.02
N THR A 187 -10.42 13.91 6.07
CA THR A 187 -10.11 15.32 6.35
C THR A 187 -9.24 15.95 5.25
N PHE A 188 -8.26 15.21 4.72
CA PHE A 188 -7.47 15.67 3.57
C PHE A 188 -8.36 15.90 2.34
N ALA A 189 -9.27 14.97 2.04
CA ALA A 189 -10.20 15.09 0.91
C ALA A 189 -11.19 16.26 1.05
N GLU A 190 -11.58 16.63 2.27
CA GLU A 190 -12.42 17.80 2.52
C GLU A 190 -11.72 19.13 2.19
N THR A 191 -10.39 19.16 2.30
CA THR A 191 -9.57 20.37 2.10
C THR A 191 -8.91 20.45 0.72
N HIS A 192 -8.92 19.36 -0.04
CA HIS A 192 -8.29 19.25 -1.37
C HIS A 192 -9.34 18.90 -2.43
N SER A 193 -10.29 19.82 -2.61
CA SER A 193 -11.34 19.72 -3.63
C SER A 193 -10.84 19.98 -5.05
N ASP A 194 -9.54 19.90 -5.29
CA ASP A 194 -8.90 19.95 -6.60
C ASP A 194 -8.34 18.58 -7.03
N ALA A 195 -8.47 17.54 -6.18
CA ALA A 195 -7.98 16.19 -6.43
C ALA A 195 -9.05 15.10 -6.27
N ASN A 196 -8.94 14.00 -7.03
CA ASN A 196 -9.67 12.77 -6.70
C ASN A 196 -8.88 11.95 -5.68
N ILE A 197 -9.54 11.54 -4.58
CA ILE A 197 -8.88 10.81 -3.50
C ILE A 197 -9.59 9.48 -3.28
N PHE A 198 -8.79 8.42 -3.26
CA PHE A 198 -9.22 7.04 -3.15
C PHE A 198 -8.50 6.36 -1.99
N LEU A 199 -9.25 5.52 -1.27
CA LEU A 199 -8.71 4.63 -0.25
C LEU A 199 -8.97 3.19 -0.67
N TYR A 200 -7.94 2.36 -0.71
CA TYR A 200 -8.07 0.91 -0.93
C TYR A 200 -7.62 0.11 0.28
N ASP A 201 -8.59 -0.48 0.98
CA ASP A 201 -8.37 -1.31 2.17
C ASP A 201 -7.75 -2.66 1.80
N ILE A 202 -6.44 -2.63 1.57
CA ILE A 202 -5.63 -3.81 1.29
C ILE A 202 -5.66 -4.81 2.46
N HIS A 203 -5.83 -4.34 3.70
CA HIS A 203 -5.88 -5.21 4.87
C HIS A 203 -7.14 -6.10 4.84
N ARG A 204 -8.31 -5.49 4.60
CA ARG A 204 -9.55 -6.23 4.38
C ARG A 204 -9.40 -7.22 3.23
N ARG A 205 -8.77 -6.79 2.13
CA ARG A 205 -8.55 -7.65 0.97
C ARG A 205 -7.64 -8.84 1.27
N PHE A 206 -6.56 -8.64 2.01
CA PHE A 206 -5.67 -9.73 2.46
C PHE A 206 -6.45 -10.73 3.30
N ASN A 207 -7.21 -10.25 4.28
CA ASN A 207 -8.01 -11.11 5.17
C ASN A 207 -9.05 -11.90 4.40
N GLU A 208 -9.72 -11.27 3.43
CA GLU A 208 -10.67 -11.95 2.56
C GLU A 208 -10.00 -13.11 1.80
N ILE A 209 -8.85 -12.86 1.16
CA ILE A 209 -8.13 -13.88 0.39
C ILE A 209 -7.62 -14.99 1.30
N ILE A 210 -7.05 -14.66 2.46
CA ILE A 210 -6.50 -15.64 3.41
C ILE A 210 -7.62 -16.51 3.99
N ASN A 211 -8.77 -15.93 4.35
CA ASN A 211 -9.91 -16.65 4.90
C ASN A 211 -10.63 -17.52 3.85
N HIS A 212 -10.52 -17.16 2.56
CA HIS A 212 -11.09 -17.92 1.46
C HIS A 212 -10.01 -18.48 0.52
N CYS A 213 -8.92 -18.98 1.09
CA CYS A 213 -7.71 -19.35 0.36
C CYS A 213 -7.94 -20.26 -0.87
N THR A 214 -8.79 -21.28 -0.73
CA THR A 214 -9.11 -22.23 -1.81
C THR A 214 -10.00 -21.62 -2.89
N PHE A 215 -10.91 -20.69 -2.54
CA PHE A 215 -11.71 -19.93 -3.49
C PHE A 215 -10.81 -19.12 -4.44
N TYR A 216 -9.78 -18.49 -3.89
CA TYR A 216 -8.74 -17.79 -4.64
C TYR A 216 -7.72 -18.72 -5.32
N LYS A 217 -7.96 -20.04 -5.28
CA LYS A 217 -7.15 -21.09 -5.91
C LYS A 217 -5.68 -21.05 -5.44
N PHE A 218 -5.44 -20.63 -4.21
CA PHE A 218 -4.18 -20.84 -3.51
C PHE A 218 -4.19 -22.20 -2.81
N LYS A 219 -3.05 -22.88 -2.82
CA LYS A 219 -2.80 -24.10 -2.04
C LYS A 219 -2.60 -23.76 -0.57
N ASP A 220 -1.95 -22.62 -0.29
CA ASP A 220 -1.65 -22.19 1.07
C ASP A 220 -1.58 -20.66 1.18
N CYS A 221 -2.26 -20.10 2.19
CA CYS A 221 -2.27 -18.68 2.47
C CYS A 221 -1.70 -18.32 3.85
N ARG A 222 -1.26 -19.32 4.63
CA ARG A 222 -0.74 -19.13 5.99
C ARG A 222 0.76 -19.36 6.09
N ARG A 223 1.32 -20.20 5.22
CA ARG A 223 2.76 -20.50 5.18
C ARG A 223 3.41 -19.86 3.97
N ASP A 224 4.66 -19.44 4.10
CA ASP A 224 5.44 -18.90 2.98
C ASP A 224 6.04 -20.01 2.11
N TRP A 225 6.10 -19.73 0.82
CA TRP A 225 6.57 -20.66 -0.21
C TRP A 225 8.01 -21.14 0.00
N ARG A 226 8.89 -20.37 0.65
CA ARG A 226 10.32 -20.75 0.83
C ARG A 226 10.51 -22.07 1.57
N ASN A 227 9.53 -22.50 2.36
CA ASN A 227 9.52 -23.79 3.06
C ASN A 227 8.98 -24.95 2.20
N PHE A 228 8.47 -24.65 1.00
CA PHE A 228 7.80 -25.58 0.09
C PHE A 228 8.30 -25.42 -1.36
N LYS A 229 9.61 -25.22 -1.56
CA LYS A 229 10.21 -24.93 -2.88
C LYS A 229 9.94 -25.98 -3.97
N LYS A 230 9.50 -27.19 -3.62
CA LYS A 230 9.05 -28.22 -4.57
C LYS A 230 7.77 -27.84 -5.32
N ASP A 231 6.96 -26.97 -4.73
CA ASP A 231 5.75 -26.44 -5.33
C ASP A 231 6.03 -25.10 -6.04
N SER A 232 5.21 -24.76 -7.02
CA SER A 232 5.28 -23.45 -7.68
C SER A 232 4.87 -22.33 -6.73
N VAL A 233 5.63 -21.23 -6.68
CA VAL A 233 5.34 -20.04 -5.85
C VAL A 233 3.93 -19.48 -6.07
N LYS A 234 3.39 -19.57 -7.30
CA LYS A 234 2.02 -19.17 -7.65
C LYS A 234 0.92 -19.91 -6.87
N LEU A 235 1.24 -21.02 -6.20
CA LEU A 235 0.28 -21.76 -5.38
C LEU A 235 0.19 -21.18 -3.95
N PHE A 236 1.03 -20.21 -3.60
CA PHE A 236 1.08 -19.62 -2.26
C PHE A 236 0.66 -18.16 -2.30
N PHE A 237 0.02 -17.69 -1.22
CA PHE A 237 -0.21 -16.27 -1.03
C PHE A 237 1.09 -15.55 -0.66
N TRP A 238 1.91 -16.15 0.22
CA TRP A 238 3.16 -15.60 0.72
C TRP A 238 4.38 -16.15 -0.03
N ALA A 239 5.17 -15.25 -0.61
CA ALA A 239 6.46 -15.55 -1.21
C ALA A 239 7.52 -15.84 -0.14
N ASP A 240 7.61 -14.94 0.84
CA ASP A 240 8.46 -15.07 2.02
C ASP A 240 7.65 -14.74 3.29
N PHE A 241 8.32 -14.62 4.44
CA PHE A 241 7.65 -14.38 5.73
C PHE A 241 6.86 -13.07 5.82
N SER A 242 7.05 -12.13 4.89
CA SER A 242 6.41 -10.82 4.94
C SER A 242 6.07 -10.23 3.57
N HIS A 243 6.17 -10.97 2.48
CA HIS A 243 5.85 -10.48 1.13
C HIS A 243 4.95 -11.45 0.41
N SER A 244 3.92 -10.92 -0.23
CA SER A 244 2.98 -11.68 -1.03
C SER A 244 3.60 -12.08 -2.38
N THR A 245 3.11 -13.16 -2.98
CA THR A 245 3.58 -13.63 -4.30
C THR A 245 3.07 -12.72 -5.41
N TYR A 246 3.68 -12.81 -6.60
CA TYR A 246 3.22 -12.07 -7.77
C TYR A 246 1.75 -12.37 -8.09
N ARG A 247 1.28 -13.59 -7.82
CA ARG A 247 -0.12 -13.96 -8.02
C ARG A 247 -1.05 -13.23 -7.05
N ALA A 248 -0.66 -13.12 -5.77
CA ALA A 248 -1.41 -12.33 -4.80
C ALA A 248 -1.42 -10.84 -5.20
N ASN A 249 -0.27 -10.31 -5.64
CA ASN A 249 -0.17 -8.95 -6.16
C ASN A 249 -1.12 -8.68 -7.34
N GLY A 250 -1.35 -9.68 -8.20
CA GLY A 250 -2.26 -9.55 -9.32
C GLY A 250 -3.72 -9.38 -8.91
N PHE A 251 -4.15 -9.88 -7.75
CA PHE A 251 -5.47 -9.54 -7.23
C PHE A 251 -5.54 -8.05 -6.88
N PHE A 252 -4.49 -7.48 -6.27
CA PHE A 252 -4.49 -6.07 -5.88
C PHE A 252 -4.53 -5.14 -7.09
N SER A 253 -3.71 -5.42 -8.11
CA SER A 253 -3.71 -4.65 -9.36
C SER A 253 -5.05 -4.73 -10.08
N ASN A 254 -5.65 -5.92 -10.17
CA ASN A 254 -6.96 -6.09 -10.79
C ASN A 254 -8.05 -5.37 -10.02
N ASP A 255 -8.07 -5.45 -8.69
CA ASP A 255 -9.05 -4.74 -7.88
C ASP A 255 -8.92 -3.22 -8.15
N ILE A 256 -7.69 -2.67 -8.12
CA ILE A 256 -7.43 -1.24 -8.32
C ILE A 256 -7.87 -0.82 -9.73
N ASN A 257 -7.46 -1.56 -10.75
CA ASN A 257 -7.82 -1.29 -12.13
C ASN A 257 -9.35 -1.31 -12.34
N ASN A 258 -10.03 -2.32 -11.82
CA ASN A 258 -11.47 -2.47 -11.94
C ASN A 258 -12.20 -1.32 -11.23
N PHE A 259 -11.73 -0.94 -10.04
CA PHE A 259 -12.29 0.20 -9.31
C PHE A 259 -12.14 1.49 -10.11
N LEU A 260 -10.92 1.87 -10.51
CA LEU A 260 -10.66 3.10 -11.26
C LEU A 260 -11.43 3.14 -12.58
N THR A 261 -11.51 2.01 -13.28
CA THR A 261 -12.33 1.89 -14.50
C THR A 261 -13.81 2.14 -14.21
N SER A 262 -14.34 1.58 -13.11
CA SER A 262 -15.77 1.69 -12.77
C SER A 262 -16.24 3.10 -12.41
N ILE A 263 -15.31 3.97 -11.99
CA ILE A 263 -15.61 5.36 -11.63
C ILE A 263 -15.16 6.36 -12.71
N SER A 264 -14.54 5.86 -13.80
CA SER A 264 -14.11 6.65 -14.95
C SER A 264 -15.33 7.13 -15.75
N ASN A 265 -15.46 8.44 -15.95
CA ASN A 265 -16.56 9.07 -16.73
C ASN A 265 -16.05 10.10 -17.75
#